data_AF-A0A380XLT1-F1
#
_entry.id   AF-A0A380XLT1-F1
#
_cell.length_a   1.000
_cell.length_b   1.000
_cell.length_c   1.000
_cell.angle_alpha   90.00
_cell.angle_beta   90.00
_cell.angle_gamma   90.00
#
_symmetry.space_group_name_H-M   'P 1'
#
loop_
_entity.id
_entity.type
_entity.pdbx_description
1 polymer ?
#
loop_
_entity_poly.entity_id
_entity_poly.type
_entity_poly.pdbx_seq_one_letter_code
_entity_poly.pdbx_strand_id
1 'polypeptide(L)'
;MKIFQLNLKCHDLDRMKEFYTNVLEMELLTETQSYFTIMAGSTKILFEKDAAIPFYHVCFRTNAEYFEHMYQKLGAESVLLPNESGEYSMFWKGKQAYFIDPDGNIMEMLERPLDGVKKDGLRWHDVGEVGLPVNDVAAMEQELDQYLYNEQMDSSETFAFYGDRKGVFVLVKEGRNWYPTERASVISPIKVFASGPRDVMFQHQEYPYEVIVRKEWEGSIPAVQFRIARPTNELDKLISFYEKGLGLKRVGEFWNHEGYDGIMIGLPDSQYHLEFTQSKEKMELPQPTKEHLLVFYVGDRLERDNIAERLAAFGYMETEPENPYWGRGGITIEDPDGWPIVLMNTPGI
;
A
#
# COMPACT_ATOMS: atom_id res chain seq x y z
N MET A 1 -11.43 -3.69 6.26
CA MET A 1 -10.41 -3.85 5.23
C MET A 1 -10.65 -2.81 4.14
N LYS A 2 -10.08 -1.60 4.26
CA LYS A 2 -10.12 -0.63 3.16
C LYS A 2 -9.04 -1.00 2.13
N ILE A 3 -9.38 -1.09 0.85
CA ILE A 3 -8.40 -1.37 -0.22
C ILE A 3 -7.74 -0.05 -0.64
N PHE A 4 -6.47 0.13 -0.27
CA PHE A 4 -5.69 1.32 -0.62
C PHE A 4 -5.15 1.25 -2.04
N GLN A 5 -4.66 0.08 -2.45
CA GLN A 5 -4.04 -0.09 -3.76
C GLN A 5 -4.19 -1.52 -4.29
N LEU A 6 -4.38 -1.64 -5.60
CA LEU A 6 -4.24 -2.88 -6.34
C LEU A 6 -3.09 -2.75 -7.36
N ASN A 7 -2.25 -3.77 -7.48
CA ASN A 7 -1.40 -3.94 -8.66
C ASN A 7 -1.88 -5.17 -9.41
N LEU A 8 -2.23 -4.94 -10.67
CA LEU A 8 -2.75 -5.93 -11.59
C LEU A 8 -1.84 -5.95 -12.82
N LYS A 9 -1.86 -7.07 -13.54
CA LYS A 9 -1.25 -7.15 -14.86
C LYS A 9 -2.21 -6.64 -15.93
N CYS A 10 -1.70 -6.32 -17.11
CA CYS A 10 -2.51 -6.09 -18.30
C CYS A 10 -1.73 -6.47 -19.56
N HIS A 11 -2.43 -6.83 -20.64
CA HIS A 11 -1.80 -7.16 -21.91
C HIS A 11 -1.69 -5.93 -22.82
N ASP A 12 -2.81 -5.24 -23.06
CA ASP A 12 -2.86 -4.07 -23.92
C ASP A 12 -2.80 -2.77 -23.09
N LEU A 13 -1.59 -2.37 -22.70
CA LEU A 13 -1.34 -1.22 -21.82
C LEU A 13 -2.01 0.07 -22.32
N ASP A 14 -1.95 0.35 -23.63
CA ASP A 14 -2.47 1.58 -24.22
C ASP A 14 -4.00 1.60 -24.20
N ARG A 15 -4.66 0.53 -24.67
CA ARG A 15 -6.12 0.46 -24.66
C ARG A 15 -6.67 0.43 -23.25
N MET A 16 -6.02 -0.29 -22.34
CA MET A 16 -6.38 -0.31 -20.92
C MET A 16 -6.33 1.10 -20.35
N LYS A 17 -5.22 1.82 -20.55
CA LYS A 17 -5.10 3.21 -20.10
C LYS A 17 -6.22 4.08 -20.64
N GLU A 18 -6.44 4.07 -21.96
CA GLU A 18 -7.50 4.86 -22.61
C GLU A 18 -8.88 4.54 -22.05
N PHE A 19 -9.18 3.27 -21.81
CA PHE A 19 -10.45 2.86 -21.23
C PHE A 19 -10.62 3.39 -19.81
N TYR A 20 -9.65 3.16 -18.92
CA TYR A 20 -9.73 3.61 -17.53
C TYR A 20 -9.76 5.15 -17.40
N THR A 21 -9.02 5.88 -18.25
CA THR A 21 -8.98 7.35 -18.17
C THR A 21 -10.13 8.02 -18.93
N ASN A 22 -10.43 7.57 -20.14
CA ASN A 22 -11.36 8.29 -21.04
C ASN A 22 -12.79 7.76 -20.91
N VAL A 23 -12.97 6.44 -20.73
CA VAL A 23 -14.29 5.82 -20.54
C VAL A 23 -14.71 5.93 -19.09
N LEU A 24 -13.91 5.39 -18.16
CA LEU A 24 -14.25 5.40 -16.72
C LEU A 24 -13.93 6.72 -16.00
N GLU A 25 -13.33 7.70 -16.69
CA GLU A 25 -13.04 9.04 -16.12
C GLU A 25 -12.17 8.99 -14.86
N MET A 26 -11.26 8.01 -14.76
CA MET A 26 -10.34 7.89 -13.64
C MET A 26 -9.10 8.75 -13.83
N GLU A 27 -8.62 9.36 -12.74
CA GLU A 27 -7.44 10.23 -12.75
C GLU A 27 -6.17 9.41 -13.01
N LEU A 28 -5.43 9.75 -14.07
CA LEU A 28 -4.11 9.21 -14.35
C LEU A 28 -3.06 9.88 -13.45
N LEU A 29 -2.29 9.08 -12.70
CA LEU A 29 -1.23 9.58 -11.83
C LEU A 29 0.17 9.46 -12.44
N THR A 30 0.45 8.35 -13.12
CA THR A 30 1.77 8.04 -13.66
C THR A 30 1.62 7.14 -14.87
N GLU A 31 2.48 7.35 -15.86
CA GLU A 31 2.59 6.53 -17.06
C GLU A 31 4.07 6.27 -17.36
N THR A 32 4.37 5.03 -17.71
CA THR A 32 5.67 4.59 -18.20
C THR A 32 5.47 3.65 -19.39
N GLN A 33 6.56 3.18 -20.00
CA GLN A 33 6.49 2.19 -21.09
C GLN A 33 5.97 0.82 -20.64
N SER A 34 6.01 0.52 -19.33
CA SER A 34 5.70 -0.80 -18.77
C SER A 34 4.52 -0.80 -17.80
N TYR A 35 4.06 0.35 -17.32
CA TYR A 35 2.89 0.43 -16.44
C TYR A 35 2.24 1.81 -16.49
N PHE A 36 0.97 1.89 -16.10
CA PHE A 36 0.31 3.13 -15.71
C PHE A 36 -0.41 2.98 -14.37
N THR A 37 -0.68 4.09 -13.71
CA THR A 37 -1.43 4.11 -12.43
C THR A 37 -2.55 5.12 -12.47
N ILE A 38 -3.72 4.74 -11.97
CA ILE A 38 -4.94 5.55 -11.89
C ILE A 38 -5.53 5.59 -10.47
N MET A 39 -6.42 6.55 -10.22
CA MET A 39 -7.27 6.58 -9.01
C MET A 39 -8.71 6.19 -9.32
N ALA A 40 -9.17 5.09 -8.74
CA ALA A 40 -10.58 4.74 -8.62
C ALA A 40 -11.10 5.30 -7.29
N GLY A 41 -11.47 6.59 -7.28
CA GLY A 41 -11.87 7.27 -6.05
C GLY A 41 -10.72 7.34 -5.05
N SER A 42 -10.80 6.59 -3.94
CA SER A 42 -9.73 6.53 -2.94
C SER A 42 -8.77 5.34 -3.06
N THR A 43 -8.99 4.45 -4.03
CA THR A 43 -8.11 3.30 -4.30
C THR A 43 -7.22 3.59 -5.51
N LYS A 44 -5.91 3.41 -5.35
CA LYS A 44 -4.94 3.45 -6.46
C LYS A 44 -4.91 2.12 -7.19
N ILE A 45 -4.88 2.12 -8.52
CA ILE A 45 -4.71 0.90 -9.31
C ILE A 45 -3.50 1.06 -10.21
N LEU A 46 -2.58 0.11 -10.16
CA LEU A 46 -1.45 -0.02 -11.06
C LEU A 46 -1.73 -1.16 -12.03
N PHE A 47 -1.63 -0.86 -13.32
CA PHE A 47 -1.65 -1.87 -14.38
C PHE A 47 -0.25 -1.98 -14.97
N GLU A 48 0.37 -3.16 -14.82
CA GLU A 48 1.69 -3.47 -15.34
C GLU A 48 1.59 -4.39 -16.55
N LYS A 49 2.27 -4.02 -17.63
CA LYS A 49 2.28 -4.78 -18.88
C LYS A 49 2.83 -6.20 -18.67
N ASP A 50 2.12 -7.19 -19.17
CA ASP A 50 2.49 -8.60 -19.19
C ASP A 50 2.25 -9.21 -20.58
N ALA A 51 2.98 -10.27 -20.89
CA ALA A 51 2.78 -11.00 -22.14
C ALA A 51 1.50 -11.84 -22.09
N ALA A 52 1.14 -12.36 -20.91
CA ALA A 52 -0.11 -13.07 -20.71
C ALA A 52 -1.29 -12.10 -20.60
N ILE A 53 -2.45 -12.51 -21.09
CA ILE A 53 -3.72 -11.80 -20.84
C ILE A 53 -4.23 -12.26 -19.48
N PRO A 54 -4.24 -11.39 -18.46
CA PRO A 54 -4.75 -11.77 -17.15
C PRO A 54 -6.28 -11.78 -17.16
N PHE A 55 -6.87 -12.19 -16.05
CA PHE A 55 -8.30 -12.07 -15.86
C PHE A 55 -8.66 -11.78 -14.41
N TYR A 56 -9.37 -10.67 -14.22
CA TYR A 56 -9.76 -10.17 -12.92
C TYR A 56 -11.25 -9.92 -12.83
N HIS A 57 -11.75 -9.95 -11.59
CA HIS A 57 -13.00 -9.32 -11.20
C HIS A 57 -12.70 -8.21 -10.19
N VAL A 58 -13.23 -7.01 -10.44
CA VAL A 58 -13.05 -5.82 -9.58
C VAL A 58 -14.35 -5.05 -9.55
N CYS A 59 -14.81 -4.70 -8.35
CA CYS A 59 -16.02 -3.90 -8.15
C CYS A 59 -15.67 -2.49 -7.69
N PHE A 60 -16.11 -1.49 -8.45
CA PHE A 60 -16.01 -0.08 -8.14
C PHE A 60 -17.29 0.43 -7.48
N ARG A 61 -17.16 1.09 -6.33
CA ARG A 61 -18.32 1.69 -5.66
C ARG A 61 -18.53 3.13 -6.11
N THR A 62 -19.79 3.55 -6.12
CA THR A 62 -20.19 4.89 -6.52
C THR A 62 -21.52 5.33 -5.90
N ASN A 63 -21.92 6.60 -6.11
CA ASN A 63 -23.24 7.11 -5.76
C ASN A 63 -24.24 6.91 -6.91
N ALA A 64 -25.54 7.13 -6.63
CA ALA A 64 -26.61 6.91 -7.59
C ALA A 64 -26.51 7.78 -8.85
N GLU A 65 -26.09 9.04 -8.72
CA GLU A 65 -25.98 9.97 -9.85
C GLU A 65 -24.89 9.54 -10.82
N TYR A 66 -23.72 9.19 -10.29
CA TYR A 66 -22.59 8.73 -11.11
C TYR A 66 -22.78 7.32 -11.65
N PHE A 67 -23.54 6.47 -10.95
CA PHE A 67 -23.97 5.18 -11.49
C PHE A 67 -24.74 5.36 -12.81
N GLU A 68 -25.74 6.25 -12.84
CA GLU A 68 -26.53 6.50 -14.06
C GLU A 68 -25.68 7.08 -15.19
N HIS A 69 -24.79 8.03 -14.87
CA HIS A 69 -23.86 8.62 -15.85
C HIS A 69 -22.94 7.55 -16.46
N MET A 70 -22.30 6.73 -15.61
CA MET A 70 -21.42 5.65 -16.07
C MET A 70 -22.19 4.55 -16.81
N TYR A 71 -23.42 4.22 -16.39
CA TYR A 71 -24.27 3.24 -17.07
C TYR A 71 -24.56 3.65 -18.52
N GLN A 72 -24.94 4.92 -18.74
CA GLN A 72 -25.18 5.45 -20.08
C GLN A 72 -23.92 5.42 -20.94
N LYS A 73 -22.78 5.83 -20.36
CA LYS A 73 -21.49 5.88 -21.07
C LYS A 73 -20.99 4.49 -21.45
N LEU A 74 -21.00 3.54 -20.52
CA LEU A 74 -20.64 2.13 -20.76
C LEU A 74 -21.58 1.46 -21.76
N GLY A 75 -22.87 1.83 -21.75
CA GLY A 75 -23.83 1.41 -22.76
C GLY A 75 -23.51 1.95 -24.16
N ALA A 76 -23.10 3.20 -24.27
CA ALA A 76 -22.68 3.81 -25.55
C ALA A 76 -21.41 3.14 -26.12
N GLU A 77 -20.48 2.74 -25.24
CA GLU A 77 -19.28 1.96 -25.61
C GLU A 77 -19.59 0.48 -25.90
N SER A 78 -20.83 0.02 -25.68
CA SER A 78 -21.26 -1.37 -25.89
C SER A 78 -20.45 -2.41 -25.09
N VAL A 79 -20.01 -2.06 -23.88
CA VAL A 79 -19.21 -2.93 -23.01
C VAL A 79 -19.99 -3.53 -21.83
N LEU A 80 -21.25 -3.13 -21.63
CA LEU A 80 -22.11 -3.68 -20.57
C LEU A 80 -22.41 -5.17 -20.82
N LEU A 81 -22.51 -5.94 -19.74
CA LEU A 81 -22.83 -7.36 -19.73
C LEU A 81 -24.25 -7.58 -19.20
N PRO A 82 -25.11 -8.33 -19.92
CA PRO A 82 -26.44 -8.66 -19.44
C PRO A 82 -26.41 -9.85 -18.48
N ASN A 83 -27.41 -9.93 -17.60
CA ASN A 83 -27.72 -11.16 -16.86
C ASN A 83 -28.42 -12.20 -17.75
N GLU A 84 -28.74 -13.37 -17.17
CA GLU A 84 -29.46 -14.46 -17.84
C GLU A 84 -30.82 -14.04 -18.43
N SER A 85 -31.46 -13.03 -17.86
CA SER A 85 -32.73 -12.44 -18.33
C SER A 85 -32.55 -11.36 -19.40
N GLY A 86 -31.30 -11.03 -19.78
CA GLY A 86 -30.99 -9.97 -20.74
C GLY A 86 -30.94 -8.56 -20.13
N GLU A 87 -30.97 -8.43 -18.80
CA GLU A 87 -30.95 -7.13 -18.11
C GLU A 87 -29.51 -6.69 -17.82
N TYR A 88 -29.20 -5.41 -18.09
CA TYR A 88 -27.86 -4.84 -17.90
C TYR A 88 -27.70 -4.05 -16.59
N SER A 89 -28.81 -3.67 -15.97
CA SER A 89 -28.85 -3.03 -14.65
C SER A 89 -29.62 -3.93 -13.71
N MET A 90 -28.97 -4.38 -12.65
CA MET A 90 -29.52 -5.25 -11.63
C MET A 90 -29.62 -4.52 -10.30
N PHE A 91 -30.29 -5.13 -9.32
CA PHE A 91 -30.41 -4.58 -7.99
C PHE A 91 -30.16 -5.64 -6.92
N TRP A 92 -29.14 -5.42 -6.09
CA TRP A 92 -28.88 -6.20 -4.89
C TRP A 92 -28.29 -5.31 -3.79
N LYS A 93 -29.16 -4.83 -2.87
CA LYS A 93 -28.82 -3.84 -1.83
C LYS A 93 -28.29 -2.49 -2.38
N GLY A 94 -28.41 -2.28 -3.69
CA GLY A 94 -27.91 -1.16 -4.49
C GLY A 94 -28.03 -1.52 -5.97
N LYS A 95 -28.02 -0.53 -6.87
CA LYS A 95 -27.91 -0.79 -8.31
C LYS A 95 -26.53 -1.35 -8.63
N GLN A 96 -26.48 -2.35 -9.50
CA GLN A 96 -25.22 -2.92 -9.96
C GLN A 96 -25.28 -3.19 -11.45
N ALA A 97 -24.15 -3.04 -12.13
CA ALA A 97 -23.99 -3.40 -13.53
C ALA A 97 -22.58 -3.93 -13.76
N TYR A 98 -22.46 -4.81 -14.73
CA TYR A 98 -21.19 -5.46 -15.08
C TYR A 98 -20.77 -5.03 -16.48
N PHE A 99 -19.47 -4.93 -16.70
CA PHE A 99 -18.90 -4.55 -17.99
C PHE A 99 -17.52 -5.18 -18.17
N ILE A 100 -17.05 -5.19 -19.42
CA ILE A 100 -15.69 -5.64 -19.74
C ILE A 100 -14.76 -4.47 -19.99
N ASP A 101 -13.52 -4.62 -19.58
CA ASP A 101 -12.42 -3.76 -20.03
C ASP A 101 -11.75 -4.33 -21.31
N PRO A 102 -10.74 -3.66 -21.89
CA PRO A 102 -10.07 -4.11 -23.11
C PRO A 102 -9.36 -5.47 -23.02
N ASP A 103 -8.89 -5.88 -21.84
CA ASP A 103 -8.30 -7.22 -21.62
C ASP A 103 -9.39 -8.28 -21.31
N GLY A 104 -10.64 -7.84 -21.20
CA GLY A 104 -11.81 -8.67 -20.94
C GLY A 104 -12.02 -8.98 -19.47
N ASN A 105 -11.40 -8.25 -18.54
CA ASN A 105 -11.68 -8.37 -17.11
C ASN A 105 -13.16 -8.04 -16.85
N ILE A 106 -13.78 -8.71 -15.87
CA ILE A 106 -15.17 -8.44 -15.49
C ILE A 106 -15.20 -7.39 -14.40
N MET A 107 -15.53 -6.17 -14.80
CA MET A 107 -15.70 -5.06 -13.89
C MET A 107 -17.15 -4.98 -13.42
N GLU A 108 -17.33 -4.61 -12.17
CA GLU A 108 -18.63 -4.29 -11.59
C GLU A 108 -18.63 -2.82 -11.17
N MET A 109 -19.74 -2.14 -11.41
CA MET A 109 -20.03 -0.89 -10.72
C MET A 109 -21.21 -1.10 -9.78
N LEU A 110 -21.07 -0.64 -8.54
CA LEU A 110 -22.04 -0.83 -7.47
C LEU A 110 -22.41 0.51 -6.85
N GLU A 111 -23.71 0.84 -6.88
CA GLU A 111 -24.27 1.95 -6.14
C GLU A 111 -24.23 1.63 -4.64
N ARG A 112 -23.31 2.29 -3.94
CA ARG A 112 -23.15 2.16 -2.49
C ARG A 112 -22.75 3.51 -1.89
N PRO A 113 -23.66 4.18 -1.15
CA PRO A 113 -23.33 5.43 -0.48
C PRO A 113 -22.19 5.25 0.52
N LEU A 114 -21.21 6.17 0.51
CA LEU A 114 -20.19 6.26 1.55
C LEU A 114 -20.73 7.02 2.77
N ASP A 115 -20.73 6.38 3.95
CA ASP A 115 -21.11 7.02 5.20
C ASP A 115 -20.20 8.22 5.52
N GLY A 116 -20.80 9.34 5.95
CA GLY A 116 -20.07 10.51 6.44
C GLY A 116 -19.41 11.39 5.37
N VAL A 117 -19.51 11.05 4.08
CA VAL A 117 -18.98 11.88 3.00
C VAL A 117 -20.08 12.74 2.40
N LYS A 118 -20.21 13.99 2.86
CA LYS A 118 -20.94 15.03 2.13
C LYS A 118 -20.07 15.52 0.97
N LYS A 119 -20.15 14.87 -0.19
CA LYS A 119 -19.66 15.47 -1.45
C LYS A 119 -20.55 15.04 -2.60
N ASP A 120 -21.41 15.96 -2.99
CA ASP A 120 -22.10 15.99 -4.28
C ASP A 120 -21.07 15.87 -5.41
N GLY A 121 -21.46 15.24 -6.53
CA GLY A 121 -20.64 15.16 -7.75
C GLY A 121 -20.47 13.76 -8.32
N LEU A 122 -20.16 13.74 -9.61
CA LEU A 122 -19.89 12.58 -10.45
C LEU A 122 -18.50 12.00 -10.15
N ARG A 123 -18.41 10.92 -9.35
CA ARG A 123 -17.12 10.27 -9.04
C ARG A 123 -17.24 8.84 -8.54
N TRP A 124 -16.20 8.04 -8.81
CA TRP A 124 -15.93 6.79 -8.12
C TRP A 124 -15.59 7.03 -6.63
N HIS A 125 -15.90 6.04 -5.79
CA HIS A 125 -15.66 6.09 -4.35
C HIS A 125 -14.37 5.37 -3.96
N ASP A 126 -14.25 4.12 -4.38
CA ASP A 126 -13.12 3.21 -4.15
C ASP A 126 -13.36 1.88 -4.89
N VAL A 127 -12.41 0.95 -4.76
CA VAL A 127 -12.65 -0.47 -5.02
C VAL A 127 -13.24 -1.10 -3.76
N GLY A 128 -14.44 -1.65 -3.90
CA GLY A 128 -15.13 -2.35 -2.82
C GLY A 128 -14.84 -3.84 -2.80
N GLU A 129 -14.59 -4.44 -3.96
CA GLU A 129 -14.40 -5.89 -4.08
C GLU A 129 -13.29 -6.20 -5.08
N VAL A 130 -12.49 -7.23 -4.79
CA VAL A 130 -11.54 -7.82 -5.75
C VAL A 130 -11.63 -9.33 -5.70
N GLY A 131 -11.75 -9.96 -6.87
CA GLY A 131 -11.80 -11.41 -7.01
C GLY A 131 -10.45 -12.04 -6.71
N LEU A 132 -10.46 -13.12 -5.92
CA LEU A 132 -9.27 -13.89 -5.57
C LEU A 132 -9.53 -15.38 -5.84
N PRO A 133 -9.34 -15.86 -7.08
CA PRO A 133 -9.53 -17.27 -7.41
C PRO A 133 -8.57 -18.19 -6.66
N VAL A 134 -9.05 -19.32 -6.14
CA VAL A 134 -8.27 -20.29 -5.35
C VAL A 134 -8.75 -21.71 -5.61
N ASN A 135 -7.95 -22.72 -5.30
CA ASN A 135 -8.41 -24.12 -5.44
C ASN A 135 -9.29 -24.56 -4.25
N ASP A 136 -9.03 -24.01 -3.06
CA ASP A 136 -9.75 -24.32 -1.82
C ASP A 136 -10.09 -23.01 -1.10
N VAL A 137 -11.38 -22.67 -1.10
CA VAL A 137 -11.90 -21.43 -0.49
C VAL A 137 -11.71 -21.45 1.03
N ALA A 138 -12.05 -22.56 1.68
CA ALA A 138 -11.99 -22.66 3.14
C ALA A 138 -10.55 -22.62 3.65
N ALA A 139 -9.61 -23.22 2.93
CA ALA A 139 -8.18 -23.12 3.25
C ALA A 139 -7.68 -21.67 3.16
N MET A 140 -8.07 -20.94 2.11
CA MET A 140 -7.71 -19.53 1.95
C MET A 140 -8.32 -18.65 3.05
N GLU A 141 -9.58 -18.87 3.44
CA GLU A 141 -10.19 -18.14 4.57
C GLU A 141 -9.38 -18.33 5.87
N GLN A 142 -9.01 -19.57 6.20
CA GLN A 142 -8.22 -19.89 7.40
C GLN A 142 -6.82 -19.26 7.36
N GLU A 143 -6.22 -19.15 6.19
CA GLU A 143 -4.92 -18.49 6.03
C GLU A 143 -5.04 -16.98 6.22
N LEU A 144 -6.03 -16.34 5.60
CA LEU A 144 -6.28 -14.91 5.72
C LEU A 144 -6.67 -14.49 7.14
N ASP A 145 -7.37 -15.36 7.90
CA ASP A 145 -7.78 -15.10 9.30
C ASP A 145 -6.61 -14.87 10.25
N GLN A 146 -5.40 -15.27 9.85
CA GLN A 146 -4.19 -14.96 10.61
C GLN A 146 -3.81 -13.48 10.48
N TYR A 147 -4.21 -12.79 9.42
CA TYR A 147 -3.69 -11.49 9.02
C TYR A 147 -4.75 -10.38 8.99
N LEU A 148 -5.98 -10.74 8.64
CA LEU A 148 -7.09 -9.84 8.40
C LEU A 148 -8.27 -10.18 9.31
N TYR A 149 -9.23 -9.27 9.35
CA TYR A 149 -10.49 -9.48 10.04
C TYR A 149 -11.60 -9.71 9.01
N ASN A 150 -12.38 -10.76 9.22
CA ASN A 150 -13.55 -11.10 8.41
C ASN A 150 -14.82 -10.94 9.25
N GLU A 151 -15.79 -10.18 8.75
CA GLU A 151 -17.14 -10.08 9.33
C GLU A 151 -18.21 -10.76 8.46
N GLN A 152 -17.82 -11.23 7.26
CA GLN A 152 -18.73 -11.90 6.34
C GLN A 152 -19.01 -13.32 6.84
N MET A 153 -20.25 -13.75 6.66
CA MET A 153 -20.71 -15.09 7.06
C MET A 153 -21.12 -15.96 5.86
N ASP A 154 -21.24 -15.36 4.69
CA ASP A 154 -21.67 -16.04 3.46
C ASP A 154 -20.47 -16.73 2.80
N SER A 155 -20.29 -18.02 3.11
CA SER A 155 -19.25 -18.89 2.54
C SER A 155 -19.82 -20.24 2.09
N SER A 156 -19.19 -20.84 1.10
CA SER A 156 -19.49 -22.14 0.51
C SER A 156 -18.20 -22.80 0.00
N GLU A 157 -18.27 -24.06 -0.42
CA GLU A 157 -17.11 -24.77 -0.99
C GLU A 157 -16.52 -24.08 -2.24
N THR A 158 -17.31 -23.24 -2.93
CA THR A 158 -16.90 -22.65 -4.22
C THR A 158 -16.82 -21.14 -4.23
N PHE A 159 -17.22 -20.48 -3.14
CA PHE A 159 -17.41 -19.05 -3.10
C PHE A 159 -17.51 -18.53 -1.66
N ALA A 160 -16.81 -17.44 -1.34
CA ALA A 160 -16.99 -16.70 -0.09
C ALA A 160 -16.70 -15.21 -0.31
N PHE A 161 -17.43 -14.35 0.40
CA PHE A 161 -16.96 -12.98 0.65
C PHE A 161 -16.07 -12.98 1.89
N TYR A 162 -14.90 -12.34 1.83
CA TYR A 162 -13.96 -12.27 2.94
C TYR A 162 -13.51 -10.83 3.20
N GLY A 163 -13.82 -10.26 4.36
CA GLY A 163 -13.45 -8.88 4.72
C GLY A 163 -14.56 -8.17 5.49
N ASP A 164 -14.75 -6.87 5.25
CA ASP A 164 -15.78 -6.06 5.91
C ASP A 164 -16.49 -5.07 4.98
N ARG A 165 -17.42 -4.27 5.51
CA ARG A 165 -18.18 -3.28 4.73
C ARG A 165 -17.31 -2.28 3.97
N LYS A 166 -16.05 -2.09 4.36
CA LYS A 166 -15.12 -1.17 3.66
C LYS A 166 -14.47 -1.84 2.46
N GLY A 167 -14.35 -3.15 2.43
CA GLY A 167 -13.83 -3.89 1.30
C GLY A 167 -13.75 -5.39 1.57
N VAL A 168 -13.90 -6.17 0.50
CA VAL A 168 -13.89 -7.64 0.54
C VAL A 168 -13.02 -8.25 -0.56
N PHE A 169 -12.47 -9.41 -0.27
CA PHE A 169 -12.02 -10.37 -1.26
C PHE A 169 -13.18 -11.27 -1.63
N VAL A 170 -13.41 -11.46 -2.92
CA VAL A 170 -14.37 -12.43 -3.43
C VAL A 170 -13.59 -13.70 -3.73
N LEU A 171 -13.53 -14.60 -2.74
CA LEU A 171 -12.85 -15.89 -2.86
C LEU A 171 -13.71 -16.79 -3.75
N VAL A 172 -13.13 -17.32 -4.82
CA VAL A 172 -13.86 -18.12 -5.80
C VAL A 172 -13.05 -19.36 -6.17
N LYS A 173 -13.67 -20.53 -6.18
CA LYS A 173 -12.99 -21.74 -6.65
C LYS A 173 -12.58 -21.58 -8.11
N GLU A 174 -11.32 -21.87 -8.44
CA GLU A 174 -10.82 -21.79 -9.81
C GLU A 174 -11.70 -22.62 -10.76
N GLY A 175 -12.01 -22.07 -11.93
CA GLY A 175 -12.91 -22.67 -12.91
C GLY A 175 -14.41 -22.42 -12.65
N ARG A 176 -14.81 -21.85 -11.50
CA ARG A 176 -16.19 -21.39 -11.30
C ARG A 176 -16.44 -20.14 -12.15
N ASN A 177 -17.58 -20.09 -12.82
CA ASN A 177 -17.92 -18.95 -13.67
C ASN A 177 -18.20 -17.69 -12.85
N TRP A 178 -17.72 -16.55 -13.35
CA TRP A 178 -18.03 -15.24 -12.81
C TRP A 178 -19.37 -14.76 -13.33
N TYR A 179 -20.31 -14.50 -12.44
CA TYR A 179 -21.55 -13.82 -12.79
C TYR A 179 -21.26 -12.45 -13.43
N PRO A 180 -22.03 -12.00 -14.45
CA PRO A 180 -23.15 -12.67 -15.12
C PRO A 180 -22.73 -13.55 -16.32
N THR A 181 -21.46 -13.93 -16.41
CA THR A 181 -20.88 -14.59 -17.58
C THR A 181 -20.70 -16.10 -17.37
N GLU A 182 -20.44 -16.81 -18.47
CA GLU A 182 -19.95 -18.20 -18.46
C GLU A 182 -18.41 -18.28 -18.45
N ARG A 183 -17.72 -17.20 -18.07
CA ARG A 183 -16.26 -17.15 -18.05
C ARG A 183 -15.75 -17.68 -16.72
N ALA A 184 -15.03 -18.78 -16.78
CA ALA A 184 -14.38 -19.41 -15.64
C ALA A 184 -13.37 -18.46 -14.97
N SER A 185 -13.35 -18.45 -13.63
CA SER A 185 -12.30 -17.81 -12.85
C SER A 185 -10.95 -18.47 -13.12
N VAL A 186 -9.89 -17.66 -13.23
CA VAL A 186 -8.51 -18.14 -13.37
C VAL A 186 -7.60 -17.39 -12.43
N ILE A 187 -6.58 -18.07 -11.91
CA ILE A 187 -5.59 -17.47 -11.04
C ILE A 187 -4.68 -16.54 -11.85
N SER A 188 -4.66 -15.26 -11.50
CA SER A 188 -3.79 -14.23 -12.11
C SER A 188 -3.01 -13.48 -11.01
N PRO A 189 -1.80 -12.96 -11.27
CA PRO A 189 -1.05 -12.22 -10.25
C PRO A 189 -1.81 -11.01 -9.71
N ILE A 190 -1.89 -10.88 -8.39
CA ILE A 190 -2.55 -9.75 -7.70
C ILE A 190 -1.69 -9.33 -6.51
N LYS A 191 -1.44 -8.03 -6.40
CA LYS A 191 -0.92 -7.42 -5.18
C LYS A 191 -1.92 -6.44 -4.60
N VAL A 192 -2.26 -6.58 -3.33
CA VAL A 192 -3.23 -5.74 -2.62
C VAL A 192 -2.54 -5.02 -1.48
N PHE A 193 -2.79 -3.71 -1.34
CA PHE A 193 -2.50 -2.97 -0.12
C PHE A 193 -3.83 -2.63 0.55
N ALA A 194 -4.01 -3.08 1.79
CA ALA A 194 -5.28 -2.91 2.51
C ALA A 194 -5.09 -2.51 3.97
N SER A 195 -6.12 -1.93 4.57
CA SER A 195 -6.12 -1.69 6.02
C SER A 195 -6.49 -2.94 6.81
N GLY A 196 -5.90 -3.08 7.99
CA GLY A 196 -6.21 -4.17 8.91
C GLY A 196 -5.73 -3.92 10.34
N PRO A 197 -5.84 -4.93 11.22
CA PRO A 197 -5.60 -4.76 12.65
C PRO A 197 -4.11 -4.61 13.02
N ARG A 198 -3.22 -5.04 12.13
CA ARG A 198 -1.76 -5.01 12.30
C ARG A 198 -1.06 -4.87 10.95
N ASP A 199 0.16 -4.39 10.97
CA ASP A 199 1.03 -4.42 9.81
C ASP A 199 1.49 -5.85 9.53
N VAL A 200 1.26 -6.32 8.32
CA VAL A 200 1.76 -7.62 7.88
C VAL A 200 1.88 -7.68 6.36
N MET A 201 2.90 -8.38 5.88
CA MET A 201 3.02 -8.77 4.49
C MET A 201 2.75 -10.27 4.40
N PHE A 202 1.75 -10.61 3.60
CA PHE A 202 1.37 -11.96 3.28
C PHE A 202 1.72 -12.21 1.81
N GLN A 203 2.52 -13.25 1.56
CA GLN A 203 2.78 -13.75 0.21
C GLN A 203 2.37 -15.21 0.21
N HIS A 204 1.37 -15.55 -0.60
CA HIS A 204 0.88 -16.92 -0.67
C HIS A 204 1.93 -17.82 -1.32
N GLN A 205 2.08 -19.06 -0.84
CA GLN A 205 3.12 -19.98 -1.32
C GLN A 205 2.83 -20.57 -2.71
N GLU A 206 1.56 -20.86 -3.00
CA GLU A 206 1.13 -21.47 -4.27
C GLU A 206 0.59 -20.45 -5.29
N TYR A 207 -0.28 -19.54 -4.87
CA TYR A 207 -0.86 -18.52 -5.74
C TYR A 207 0.02 -17.27 -5.84
N PRO A 208 -0.01 -16.55 -6.99
CA PRO A 208 0.74 -15.32 -7.21
C PRO A 208 0.08 -14.11 -6.51
N TYR A 209 -0.23 -14.26 -5.23
CA TYR A 209 -0.92 -13.26 -4.41
C TYR A 209 0.02 -12.67 -3.35
N GLU A 210 0.01 -11.35 -3.28
CA GLU A 210 0.68 -10.59 -2.23
C GLU A 210 -0.32 -9.63 -1.58
N VAL A 211 -0.49 -9.69 -0.26
CA VAL A 211 -1.35 -8.78 0.50
C VAL A 211 -0.49 -8.06 1.54
N ILE A 212 -0.43 -6.74 1.42
CA ILE A 212 0.24 -5.86 2.37
C ILE A 212 -0.83 -5.18 3.20
N VAL A 213 -0.93 -5.59 4.45
CA VAL A 213 -1.86 -5.02 5.42
C VAL A 213 -1.15 -3.92 6.19
N ARG A 214 -1.83 -2.78 6.36
CA ARG A 214 -1.37 -1.68 7.19
C ARG A 214 -2.36 -1.34 8.28
N LYS A 215 -1.88 -1.20 9.51
CA LYS A 215 -2.65 -0.68 10.63
C LYS A 215 -2.80 0.83 10.47
N GLU A 216 -4.03 1.29 10.34
CA GLU A 216 -4.34 2.72 10.37
C GLU A 216 -4.09 3.25 11.79
N TRP A 217 -3.45 4.42 11.90
CA TRP A 217 -3.29 5.09 13.18
C TRP A 217 -4.65 5.48 13.78
N GLU A 218 -4.77 5.36 15.10
CA GLU A 218 -5.98 5.78 15.82
C GLU A 218 -6.03 7.31 15.91
N GLY A 219 -7.22 7.90 15.71
CA GLY A 219 -7.44 9.34 15.82
C GLY A 219 -7.73 10.05 14.49
N SER A 220 -7.40 11.34 14.41
CA SER A 220 -7.76 12.21 13.28
C SER A 220 -6.84 12.10 12.06
N ILE A 221 -5.66 11.47 12.22
CA ILE A 221 -4.69 11.29 11.14
C ILE A 221 -4.62 9.79 10.83
N PRO A 222 -5.27 9.31 9.75
CA PRO A 222 -5.24 7.90 9.37
C PRO A 222 -3.94 7.56 8.60
N ALA A 223 -2.80 7.98 9.14
CA ALA A 223 -1.51 7.60 8.55
C ALA A 223 -1.33 6.08 8.70
N VAL A 224 -0.66 5.48 7.71
CA VAL A 224 -0.30 4.05 7.70
C VAL A 224 1.20 3.83 7.87
N GLN A 225 2.00 4.88 7.64
CA GLN A 225 3.45 4.93 7.85
C GLN A 225 3.89 6.38 8.08
N PHE A 226 5.05 6.54 8.69
CA PHE A 226 5.73 7.81 8.89
C PHE A 226 7.20 7.73 8.48
N ARG A 227 7.72 8.81 7.89
CA ARG A 227 9.14 8.93 7.56
C ARG A 227 9.67 10.33 7.76
N ILE A 228 10.96 10.42 8.08
CA ILE A 228 11.74 11.65 8.04
C ILE A 228 12.82 11.47 6.99
N ALA A 229 12.80 12.28 5.93
CA ALA A 229 13.80 12.25 4.87
C ALA A 229 14.84 13.36 5.06
N ARG A 230 16.13 13.02 4.90
CA ARG A 230 17.26 13.95 4.97
C ARG A 230 18.19 13.77 3.76
N PRO A 231 18.57 14.85 3.05
CA PRO A 231 19.62 14.77 2.06
C PRO A 231 20.99 14.64 2.72
N THR A 232 21.92 13.97 2.04
CA THR A 232 23.32 13.81 2.48
C THR A 232 24.27 13.89 1.29
N ASN A 233 25.54 14.23 1.54
CA ASN A 233 26.63 14.12 0.58
C ASN A 233 27.56 12.93 0.90
N GLU A 234 27.26 12.16 1.95
CA GLU A 234 28.13 11.13 2.52
C GLU A 234 27.32 9.85 2.89
N LEU A 235 26.47 9.38 1.97
CA LEU A 235 25.51 8.27 2.19
C LEU A 235 26.18 7.01 2.75
N ASP A 236 27.36 6.63 2.26
CA ASP A 236 28.10 5.44 2.74
C ASP A 236 28.52 5.54 4.22
N LYS A 237 28.81 6.76 4.70
CA LYS A 237 29.13 6.99 6.11
C LYS A 237 27.87 6.85 6.97
N LEU A 238 26.73 7.37 6.50
CA LEU A 238 25.45 7.21 7.19
C LEU A 238 24.99 5.77 7.25
N ILE A 239 25.15 5.00 6.16
CA ILE A 239 24.93 3.55 6.14
C ILE A 239 25.76 2.90 7.25
N SER A 240 27.06 3.21 7.31
CA SER A 240 27.95 2.65 8.31
C SER A 240 27.57 3.07 9.73
N PHE A 241 27.22 4.34 9.95
CA PHE A 241 26.80 4.88 11.24
C PHE A 241 25.52 4.21 11.73
N TYR A 242 24.44 4.22 10.94
CA TYR A 242 23.13 3.75 11.38
C TYR A 242 22.98 2.22 11.37
N GLU A 243 23.53 1.52 10.37
CA GLU A 243 23.38 0.06 10.29
C GLU A 243 24.42 -0.68 11.12
N LYS A 244 25.70 -0.28 11.02
CA LYS A 244 26.80 -1.00 11.69
C LYS A 244 27.11 -0.41 13.06
N GLY A 245 27.11 0.91 13.16
CA GLY A 245 27.36 1.63 14.42
C GLY A 245 26.17 1.50 15.37
N LEU A 246 24.99 2.01 14.99
CA LEU A 246 23.81 1.99 15.84
C LEU A 246 23.12 0.62 15.85
N GLY A 247 23.14 -0.11 14.74
CA GLY A 247 22.57 -1.47 14.64
C GLY A 247 21.16 -1.53 14.05
N LEU A 248 20.70 -0.46 13.39
CA LEU A 248 19.37 -0.40 12.79
C LEU A 248 19.31 -1.18 11.47
N LYS A 249 18.09 -1.59 11.09
CA LYS A 249 17.86 -2.39 9.88
C LYS A 249 17.48 -1.51 8.70
N ARG A 250 18.07 -1.79 7.54
CA ARG A 250 17.58 -1.27 6.26
C ARG A 250 16.24 -1.90 5.91
N VAL A 251 15.26 -1.08 5.56
CA VAL A 251 13.89 -1.47 5.18
C VAL A 251 13.55 -1.14 3.73
N GLY A 252 14.42 -0.42 3.02
CA GLY A 252 14.29 -0.12 1.60
C GLY A 252 15.55 0.55 1.06
N GLU A 253 15.73 0.47 -0.26
CA GLU A 253 16.80 1.16 -0.98
C GLU A 253 16.45 1.38 -2.45
N PHE A 254 17.11 2.36 -3.06
CA PHE A 254 17.10 2.59 -4.49
C PHE A 254 18.43 3.20 -4.93
N TRP A 255 18.81 2.92 -6.17
CA TRP A 255 20.07 3.39 -6.76
C TRP A 255 19.81 3.97 -8.15
N ASN A 256 20.41 5.13 -8.44
CA ASN A 256 20.27 5.88 -9.69
C ASN A 256 18.80 6.08 -10.13
N HIS A 257 17.91 6.31 -9.16
CA HIS A 257 16.50 6.58 -9.42
C HIS A 257 16.31 8.09 -9.60
N GLU A 258 16.02 8.50 -10.83
CA GLU A 258 15.85 9.93 -11.20
C GLU A 258 17.05 10.83 -10.80
N GLY A 259 18.25 10.26 -10.76
CA GLY A 259 19.47 10.99 -10.36
C GLY A 259 19.82 10.91 -8.88
N TYR A 260 19.08 10.14 -8.09
CA TYR A 260 19.31 9.93 -6.66
C TYR A 260 19.62 8.48 -6.30
N ASP A 261 20.44 8.33 -5.27
CA ASP A 261 20.58 7.11 -4.47
C ASP A 261 19.88 7.35 -3.13
N GLY A 262 19.33 6.29 -2.52
CA GLY A 262 18.71 6.41 -1.22
C GLY A 262 18.50 5.12 -0.48
N ILE A 263 18.44 5.24 0.85
CA ILE A 263 18.16 4.14 1.76
C ILE A 263 17.06 4.54 2.73
N MET A 264 16.32 3.55 3.23
CA MET A 264 15.40 3.71 4.35
C MET A 264 15.86 2.82 5.51
N ILE A 265 16.01 3.40 6.70
CA ILE A 265 16.41 2.74 7.94
C ILE A 265 15.24 2.72 8.92
N GLY A 266 14.84 1.54 9.39
CA GLY A 266 13.69 1.34 10.27
C GLY A 266 13.92 1.78 11.73
N LEU A 267 12.85 2.22 12.39
CA LEU A 267 12.82 2.70 13.78
C LEU A 267 11.67 2.06 14.59
N PRO A 268 11.76 0.78 14.98
CA PRO A 268 12.79 -0.21 14.60
C PRO A 268 12.41 -1.02 13.34
N ASP A 269 11.20 -0.83 12.83
CA ASP A 269 10.66 -1.52 11.66
C ASP A 269 10.32 -0.54 10.52
N SER A 270 9.55 -0.98 9.52
CA SER A 270 9.21 -0.15 8.35
C SER A 270 8.15 0.94 8.61
N GLN A 271 7.40 0.89 9.72
CA GLN A 271 6.31 1.83 9.99
C GLN A 271 6.81 3.25 10.24
N TYR A 272 7.95 3.36 10.94
CA TYR A 272 8.64 4.60 11.22
C TYR A 272 10.07 4.43 10.70
N HIS A 273 10.50 5.29 9.80
CA HIS A 273 11.85 5.16 9.24
C HIS A 273 12.50 6.50 8.92
N LEU A 274 13.83 6.48 8.91
CA LEU A 274 14.65 7.54 8.38
C LEU A 274 14.92 7.23 6.91
N GLU A 275 14.78 8.21 6.05
CA GLU A 275 15.20 8.13 4.66
C GLU A 275 16.41 9.05 4.45
N PHE A 276 17.46 8.52 3.84
CA PHE A 276 18.62 9.31 3.42
C PHE A 276 18.72 9.27 1.91
N THR A 277 18.85 10.44 1.29
CA THR A 277 18.99 10.57 -0.16
C THR A 277 20.27 11.32 -0.52
N GLN A 278 20.93 10.87 -1.57
CA GLN A 278 22.13 11.51 -2.12
C GLN A 278 21.94 11.70 -3.61
N SER A 279 22.13 12.94 -4.07
CA SER A 279 22.12 13.25 -5.50
C SER A 279 23.53 13.05 -6.10
N LYS A 280 23.63 12.91 -7.42
CA LYS A 280 24.93 12.86 -8.10
C LYS A 280 25.77 14.12 -7.91
N GLU A 281 25.12 15.28 -7.80
CA GLU A 281 25.78 16.55 -7.57
C GLU A 281 25.79 16.86 -6.06
N LYS A 282 26.96 17.25 -5.54
CA LYS A 282 27.03 17.69 -4.14
C LYS A 282 26.22 18.96 -3.97
N MET A 283 25.41 18.99 -2.91
CA MET A 283 24.57 20.15 -2.58
C MET A 283 24.97 20.75 -1.24
N GLU A 284 24.62 22.02 -1.03
CA GLU A 284 24.70 22.63 0.30
C GLU A 284 23.61 22.02 1.19
N LEU A 285 24.00 21.53 2.36
CA LEU A 285 23.10 20.87 3.31
C LEU A 285 22.79 21.81 4.48
N PRO A 286 21.57 21.76 5.04
CA PRO A 286 21.26 22.52 6.26
C PRO A 286 22.12 22.02 7.42
N GLN A 287 22.69 22.94 8.19
CA GLN A 287 23.36 22.59 9.44
C GLN A 287 22.32 22.36 10.55
N PRO A 288 22.25 21.17 11.17
CA PRO A 288 21.33 20.95 12.26
C PRO A 288 21.68 21.79 13.49
N THR A 289 20.67 22.14 14.28
CA THR A 289 20.92 22.62 15.64
C THR A 289 21.21 21.41 16.53
N LYS A 290 21.89 21.65 17.65
CA LYS A 290 22.17 20.60 18.65
C LYS A 290 20.92 20.00 19.31
N GLU A 291 19.72 20.56 19.07
CA GLU A 291 18.45 20.06 19.59
C GLU A 291 17.60 19.36 18.50
N HIS A 292 18.14 19.15 17.30
CA HIS A 292 17.53 18.26 16.31
C HIS A 292 17.84 16.79 16.61
N LEU A 293 17.28 16.28 17.70
CA LEU A 293 17.65 15.00 18.27
C LEU A 293 16.85 13.83 17.71
N LEU A 294 17.55 12.73 17.41
CA LEU A 294 16.94 11.40 17.36
C LEU A 294 17.20 10.67 18.67
N VAL A 295 16.16 10.50 19.48
CA VAL A 295 16.28 9.96 20.84
C VAL A 295 15.90 8.49 20.87
N PHE A 296 16.82 7.65 21.33
CA PHE A 296 16.62 6.22 21.55
C PHE A 296 16.62 5.94 23.05
N TYR A 297 15.48 5.46 23.55
CA TYR A 297 15.35 5.01 24.93
C TYR A 297 15.83 3.56 25.06
N VAL A 298 16.93 3.36 25.79
CA VAL A 298 17.57 2.05 25.99
C VAL A 298 17.52 1.70 27.48
N GLY A 299 16.62 0.77 27.85
CA GLY A 299 16.39 0.42 29.25
C GLY A 299 17.61 -0.23 29.93
N ASP A 300 18.38 -1.03 29.18
CA ASP A 300 19.61 -1.65 29.67
C ASP A 300 20.82 -0.73 29.45
N ARG A 301 21.49 -0.36 30.55
CA ARG A 301 22.66 0.51 30.52
C ARG A 301 23.85 -0.13 29.80
N LEU A 302 24.08 -1.43 29.97
CA LEU A 302 25.19 -2.13 29.33
C LEU A 302 24.98 -2.17 27.81
N GLU A 303 23.76 -2.40 27.35
CA GLU A 303 23.44 -2.34 25.91
C GLU A 303 23.65 -0.93 25.34
N ARG A 304 23.20 0.11 26.06
CA ARG A 304 23.45 1.51 25.70
C ARG A 304 24.95 1.80 25.56
N ASP A 305 25.74 1.40 26.56
CA ASP A 305 27.18 1.65 26.62
C ASP A 305 27.91 0.90 25.48
N ASN A 306 27.52 -0.34 25.20
CA ASN A 306 28.05 -1.11 24.07
C ASN A 306 27.76 -0.45 22.71
N ILE A 307 26.59 0.19 22.53
CA ILE A 307 26.27 0.95 21.31
C ILE A 307 27.18 2.18 21.20
N ALA A 308 27.36 2.93 22.29
CA ALA A 308 28.23 4.11 22.32
C ALA A 308 29.70 3.75 22.03
N GLU A 309 30.22 2.70 22.65
CA GLU A 309 31.57 2.18 22.40
C GLU A 309 31.76 1.74 20.95
N ARG A 310 30.75 1.08 20.38
CA ARG A 310 30.77 0.69 18.96
C ARG A 310 30.84 1.92 18.05
N LEU A 311 30.02 2.94 18.29
CA LEU A 311 30.07 4.20 17.53
C LEU A 311 31.42 4.92 17.68
N ALA A 312 31.98 4.95 18.89
CA ALA A 312 33.31 5.49 19.15
C ALA A 312 34.41 4.75 18.36
N ALA A 313 34.31 3.43 18.23
CA ALA A 313 35.23 2.63 17.40
C ALA A 313 35.12 2.95 15.90
N PHE A 314 33.98 3.45 15.43
CA PHE A 314 33.81 4.01 14.08
C PHE A 314 34.27 5.47 13.95
N GLY A 315 34.73 6.09 15.05
CA GLY A 315 35.23 7.47 15.10
C GLY A 315 34.20 8.52 15.54
N TYR A 316 33.01 8.11 15.98
CA TYR A 316 31.93 9.01 16.42
C TYR A 316 31.89 9.04 17.96
N MET A 317 32.47 10.08 18.53
CA MET A 317 32.63 10.25 19.98
C MET A 317 31.41 10.93 20.61
N GLU A 318 31.27 10.75 21.93
CA GLU A 318 30.30 11.51 22.72
C GLU A 318 30.58 13.02 22.64
N THR A 319 29.50 13.78 22.53
CA THR A 319 29.46 15.25 22.51
C THR A 319 28.59 15.77 23.64
N GLU A 320 28.94 16.92 24.21
CA GLU A 320 28.13 17.56 25.24
C GLU A 320 26.75 18.00 24.69
N PRO A 321 25.63 17.59 25.31
CA PRO A 321 24.30 18.00 24.88
C PRO A 321 24.03 19.48 25.18
N GLU A 322 23.28 20.15 24.32
CA GLU A 322 22.86 21.55 24.53
C GLU A 322 21.86 21.65 25.69
N ASN A 323 20.84 20.78 25.71
CA ASN A 323 19.97 20.64 26.87
C ASN A 323 20.58 19.68 27.93
N PRO A 324 20.93 20.15 29.14
CA PRO A 324 21.56 19.32 30.18
C PRO A 324 20.72 18.14 30.67
N TYR A 325 19.42 18.11 30.34
CA TYR A 325 18.58 16.94 30.60
C TYR A 325 19.16 15.67 29.96
N TRP A 326 19.70 15.76 28.75
CA TRP A 326 20.23 14.60 28.03
C TRP A 326 21.53 14.06 28.62
N GLY A 327 22.26 14.86 29.39
CA GLY A 327 23.43 14.38 30.16
C GLY A 327 23.05 13.55 31.39
N ARG A 328 21.76 13.47 31.75
CA ARG A 328 21.28 12.71 32.92
C ARG A 328 21.07 11.24 32.57
N GLY A 329 22.16 10.53 32.29
CA GLY A 329 22.10 9.13 31.88
C GLY A 329 21.82 8.95 30.40
N GLY A 330 22.00 9.98 29.58
CA GLY A 330 22.11 9.84 28.13
C GLY A 330 23.56 10.01 27.66
N ILE A 331 23.81 9.53 26.45
CA ILE A 331 25.05 9.75 25.68
C ILE A 331 24.62 10.37 24.36
N THR A 332 25.16 11.53 24.01
CA THR A 332 24.84 12.25 22.76
C THR A 332 25.99 12.09 21.77
N ILE A 333 25.70 11.69 20.54
CA ILE A 333 26.70 11.45 19.47
C ILE A 333 26.17 12.07 18.17
N GLU A 334 27.01 12.81 17.45
CA GLU A 334 26.67 13.36 16.14
C GLU A 334 26.87 12.31 15.03
N ASP A 335 25.91 12.24 14.11
CA ASP A 335 26.04 11.44 12.88
C ASP A 335 27.01 12.12 11.88
N PRO A 336 27.35 11.46 10.75
CA PRO A 336 28.26 12.01 9.73
C PRO A 336 27.88 13.39 9.18
N ASP A 337 26.60 13.76 9.23
CA ASP A 337 26.08 15.04 8.77
C ASP A 337 25.89 16.04 9.93
N GLY A 338 26.33 15.69 11.14
CA GLY A 338 26.27 16.52 12.34
C GLY A 338 24.94 16.47 13.09
N TRP A 339 24.02 15.56 12.73
CA TRP A 339 22.73 15.46 13.43
C TRP A 339 22.91 14.62 14.70
N PRO A 340 22.56 15.15 15.89
CA PRO A 340 22.77 14.40 17.12
C PRO A 340 21.74 13.28 17.31
N ILE A 341 22.22 12.12 17.74
CA ILE A 341 21.41 11.08 18.36
C ILE A 341 21.63 11.10 19.88
N VAL A 342 20.62 10.71 20.64
CA VAL A 342 20.74 10.51 22.09
C VAL A 342 20.40 9.07 22.45
N LEU A 343 21.32 8.39 23.12
CA LEU A 343 21.09 7.08 23.72
C LEU A 343 20.74 7.28 25.20
N MET A 344 19.46 7.38 25.54
CA MET A 344 18.99 7.71 26.87
C MET A 344 18.69 6.43 27.70
N ASN A 345 19.29 6.29 28.87
CA ASN A 345 19.04 5.15 29.75
C ASN A 345 17.77 5.31 30.59
N THR A 346 16.63 4.93 30.01
CA THR A 346 15.32 4.86 30.68
C THR A 346 14.40 3.94 29.84
N PRO A 347 13.38 3.29 30.42
CA PRO A 347 12.41 2.48 29.67
C PRO A 347 11.54 3.27 28.66
N GLY A 348 11.66 4.60 28.61
CA GLY A 348 10.85 5.47 27.74
C GLY A 348 9.96 6.41 28.54
N ILE A 349 8.97 7.00 27.85
CA ILE A 349 7.94 7.89 28.42
C ILE A 349 6.75 7.07 28.90
#